data_AF-A0AAW6HT30-F1
#
_entry.id   AF-A0AAW6HT30-F1
#
_cell.length_a   1.000
_cell.length_b   1.000
_cell.length_c   1.000
_cell.angle_alpha   90.00
_cell.angle_beta   90.00
_cell.angle_gamma   90.00
#
_symmetry.space_group_name_H-M   'P 1'
#
loop_
_entity.id
_entity.type
_entity.pdbx_description
1 polymer ?
#
loop_
_entity_poly.entity_id
_entity_poly.type
_entity_poly.pdbx_seq_one_letter_code
_entity_poly.pdbx_strand_id
1 'polypeptide(L)'
;MAAASTTINAHTLTNTGTIEARHLIDINAHTMDQQGGRLTADAIDIHTTGDFTTLGGQFKARDFLKVHAQGNFVASSTLRQATTQGTRHHSLTALDQQASFEVTGPDATLGLSTNQAMTQTGVAISNTGPDGYTSLKATGPLHLGTLNTHRSDTTSGTPATAATPASTPNTAPASPPTATSASAPMPASPAVPSPWTAAPVT
;
A
#
# COMPACT_ATOMS: atom_id res chain seq x y z
N MET A 1 13.04 -13.72 -25.23
CA MET A 1 14.46 -13.45 -24.94
C MET A 1 14.58 -11.97 -24.66
N ALA A 2 15.07 -11.56 -23.48
CA ALA A 2 15.29 -10.15 -23.16
C ALA A 2 16.52 -9.62 -23.92
N ALA A 3 16.47 -8.35 -24.33
CA ALA A 3 17.62 -7.68 -24.93
C ALA A 3 18.78 -7.59 -23.92
N ALA A 4 20.02 -7.56 -24.40
CA ALA A 4 21.17 -7.36 -23.52
C ALA A 4 21.08 -6.00 -22.81
N SER A 5 20.88 -4.95 -23.58
CA SER A 5 20.56 -3.62 -23.11
C SER A 5 19.49 -3.01 -24.01
N THR A 6 18.68 -2.13 -23.44
CA THR A 6 17.60 -1.43 -24.13
C THR A 6 17.81 0.06 -23.92
N THR A 7 18.05 0.80 -25.02
CA THR A 7 18.14 2.26 -24.99
C THR A 7 16.94 2.85 -25.71
N ILE A 8 16.23 3.79 -25.06
CA ILE A 8 15.06 4.45 -25.61
C ILE A 8 15.30 5.96 -25.58
N ASN A 9 15.29 6.58 -26.76
CA ASN A 9 15.32 8.03 -26.91
C ASN A 9 13.99 8.46 -27.52
N ALA A 10 13.20 9.23 -26.78
CA ALA A 10 11.89 9.69 -27.24
C ALA A 10 11.62 11.12 -26.79
N HIS A 11 10.73 11.84 -27.47
CA HIS A 11 10.21 13.07 -26.88
C HIS A 11 9.24 12.71 -25.74
N THR A 12 8.26 11.86 -26.03
CA THR A 12 7.31 11.35 -25.05
C THR A 12 7.35 9.83 -25.05
N LEU A 13 7.46 9.23 -23.86
CA LEU A 13 7.41 7.78 -23.68
C LEU A 13 6.25 7.42 -22.76
N THR A 14 5.28 6.67 -23.29
CA THR A 14 4.24 6.03 -22.48
C THR A 14 4.48 4.52 -22.48
N ASN A 15 4.62 3.91 -21.31
CA ASN A 15 4.70 2.46 -21.19
C ASN A 15 3.51 1.94 -20.37
N THR A 16 2.78 0.99 -20.96
CA THR A 16 1.68 0.25 -20.34
C THR A 16 2.01 -1.24 -20.18
N GLY A 17 3.15 -1.68 -20.72
CA GLY A 17 3.56 -3.07 -20.78
C GLY A 17 4.83 -3.35 -20.00
N THR A 18 5.53 -4.40 -20.38
CA THR A 18 6.79 -4.80 -19.74
C THR A 18 7.98 -4.45 -20.64
N ILE A 19 8.96 -3.75 -20.08
CA ILE A 19 10.27 -3.51 -20.67
C ILE A 19 11.30 -4.29 -19.85
N GLU A 20 11.88 -5.31 -20.47
CA GLU A 20 12.88 -6.17 -19.84
C GLU A 20 14.19 -6.13 -20.62
N ALA A 21 15.30 -5.93 -19.90
CA ALA A 21 16.64 -6.10 -20.40
C ALA A 21 17.46 -6.95 -19.42
N ARG A 22 18.54 -7.56 -19.88
CA ARG A 22 19.43 -8.32 -18.98
C ARG A 22 20.31 -7.37 -18.17
N HIS A 23 20.97 -6.43 -18.84
CA HIS A 23 21.98 -5.58 -18.22
C HIS A 23 21.47 -4.17 -17.94
N LEU A 24 21.03 -3.44 -18.97
CA LEU A 24 20.71 -2.02 -18.82
C LEU A 24 19.42 -1.65 -19.53
N ILE A 25 18.57 -0.90 -18.84
CA ILE A 25 17.54 -0.06 -19.45
C ILE A 25 17.99 1.38 -19.28
N ASP A 26 18.22 2.07 -20.40
CA ASP A 26 18.59 3.49 -20.44
C ASP A 26 17.51 4.26 -21.21
N ILE A 27 16.85 5.20 -20.53
CA ILE A 27 15.72 5.93 -21.09
C ILE A 27 16.01 7.43 -21.00
N ASN A 28 16.03 8.07 -22.17
CA ASN A 28 16.17 9.50 -22.31
C ASN A 28 14.91 10.06 -22.97
N ALA A 29 14.12 10.82 -22.21
CA ALA A 29 12.89 11.40 -22.70
C ALA A 29 12.71 12.88 -22.34
N HIS A 30 11.81 13.59 -23.03
CA HIS A 30 11.30 14.85 -22.49
C HIS A 30 10.27 14.56 -21.41
N THR A 31 9.27 13.73 -21.72
CA THR A 31 8.25 13.31 -20.77
C THR A 31 8.15 11.79 -20.74
N MET A 32 8.04 11.20 -19.55
CA MET A 32 7.81 9.77 -19.39
C MET A 32 6.60 9.52 -18.50
N ASP A 33 5.69 8.67 -18.98
CA ASP A 33 4.52 8.20 -18.25
C ASP A 33 4.55 6.66 -18.17
N GLN A 34 4.62 6.13 -16.95
CA GLN A 34 4.51 4.70 -16.67
C GLN A 34 3.12 4.40 -16.13
N GLN A 35 2.29 3.79 -16.98
CA GLN A 35 0.91 3.46 -16.67
C GLN A 35 0.78 1.97 -16.41
N GLY A 36 1.07 1.54 -15.18
CA GLY A 36 0.94 0.13 -14.79
C GLY A 36 1.98 -0.83 -15.36
N GLY A 37 2.87 -0.32 -16.22
CA GLY A 37 3.93 -1.10 -16.82
C GLY A 37 5.02 -1.52 -15.83
N ARG A 38 5.90 -2.42 -16.28
CA ARG A 38 7.02 -2.96 -15.49
C ARG A 38 8.35 -2.78 -16.23
N LEU A 39 9.35 -2.28 -15.51
CA LEU A 39 10.74 -2.21 -15.97
C LEU A 39 11.57 -3.16 -15.13
N THR A 40 12.32 -4.05 -15.78
CA THR A 40 13.21 -4.98 -15.08
C THR A 40 14.52 -5.19 -15.82
N ALA A 41 15.63 -4.95 -15.13
CA ALA A 41 16.99 -5.17 -15.62
C ALA A 41 17.99 -5.28 -14.47
N ASP A 42 19.26 -5.58 -14.75
CA ASP A 42 20.30 -5.43 -13.73
C ASP A 42 20.44 -3.95 -13.33
N ALA A 43 20.40 -3.04 -14.29
CA ALA A 43 20.49 -1.61 -14.10
C ALA A 43 19.40 -0.85 -14.86
N ILE A 44 18.85 0.17 -14.23
CA ILE A 44 17.85 1.07 -14.83
C ILE A 44 18.32 2.51 -14.61
N ASP A 45 18.49 3.24 -15.70
CA ASP A 45 18.75 4.68 -15.71
C ASP A 45 17.67 5.39 -16.53
N ILE A 46 17.02 6.38 -15.92
CA ILE A 46 15.94 7.14 -16.53
C ILE A 46 16.24 8.61 -16.34
N HIS A 47 16.35 9.33 -17.44
CA HIS A 47 16.54 10.77 -17.47
C HIS A 47 15.42 11.44 -18.27
N THR A 48 14.68 12.34 -17.60
CA THR A 48 13.66 13.17 -18.24
C THR A 48 14.04 14.65 -18.19
N THR A 49 13.99 15.34 -19.33
CA THR A 49 14.22 16.80 -19.39
C THR A 49 12.97 17.62 -19.00
N GLY A 50 11.81 16.98 -18.96
CA GLY A 50 10.57 17.48 -18.40
C GLY A 50 10.08 16.55 -17.29
N ASP A 51 8.78 16.28 -17.27
CA ASP A 51 8.13 15.55 -16.18
C ASP A 51 8.29 14.02 -16.28
N PHE A 52 8.38 13.39 -15.11
CA PHE A 52 8.32 11.95 -14.94
C PHE A 52 7.08 11.60 -14.10
N THR A 53 6.20 10.77 -14.65
CA THR A 53 5.00 10.28 -13.97
C THR A 53 4.99 8.75 -13.96
N THR A 54 4.65 8.15 -12.81
CA THR A 54 4.33 6.73 -12.71
C THR A 54 3.05 6.50 -11.91
N LEU A 55 2.13 5.76 -12.51
CA LEU A 55 0.86 5.36 -11.94
C LEU A 55 0.82 3.83 -11.88
N GLY A 56 1.05 3.27 -10.69
CA GLY A 56 1.08 1.82 -10.47
C GLY A 56 2.24 1.09 -11.15
N GLY A 57 3.23 1.81 -11.69
CA GLY A 57 4.36 1.21 -12.40
C GLY A 57 5.39 0.57 -11.47
N GLN A 58 5.98 -0.54 -11.91
CA GLN A 58 6.96 -1.30 -11.14
C GLN A 58 8.36 -1.20 -11.76
N PHE A 59 9.34 -0.81 -10.96
CA PHE A 59 10.73 -0.70 -11.36
C PHE A 59 11.56 -1.62 -10.48
N LYS A 60 12.15 -2.65 -11.08
CA LYS A 60 12.99 -3.61 -10.36
C LYS A 60 14.37 -3.65 -11.00
N ALA A 61 15.38 -3.26 -10.26
CA ALA A 61 16.76 -3.41 -10.67
C ALA A 61 17.55 -4.35 -9.75
N ARG A 62 18.66 -4.87 -10.23
CA ARG A 62 19.59 -5.64 -9.39
C ARG A 62 20.65 -4.71 -8.79
N ASP A 63 21.41 -4.03 -9.63
CA ASP A 63 22.58 -3.22 -9.25
C ASP A 63 22.20 -1.76 -8.96
N PHE A 64 21.50 -1.08 -9.85
CA PHE A 64 21.06 0.29 -9.58
C PHE A 64 19.77 0.68 -10.29
N LEU A 65 19.04 1.58 -9.66
CA LEU A 65 17.83 2.20 -10.17
C LEU A 65 17.93 3.69 -9.95
N LYS A 66 18.16 4.43 -11.04
CA LYS A 66 18.30 5.88 -11.02
C LYS A 66 17.20 6.50 -11.88
N VAL A 67 16.53 7.47 -11.30
CA VAL A 67 15.55 8.29 -12.01
C VAL A 67 15.84 9.75 -11.70
N HIS A 68 16.13 10.52 -12.75
CA HIS A 68 16.33 11.96 -12.67
C HIS A 68 15.33 12.68 -13.57
N ALA A 69 14.52 13.53 -12.97
CA ALA A 69 13.55 14.37 -13.69
C ALA A 69 13.91 15.84 -13.54
N GLN A 70 14.16 16.54 -14.64
CA GLN A 70 14.36 17.99 -14.61
C GLN A 70 13.06 18.75 -14.31
N GLY A 71 11.91 18.21 -14.73
CA GLY A 71 10.57 18.68 -14.37
C GLY A 71 10.09 18.05 -13.06
N ASN A 72 8.78 17.88 -12.92
CA ASN A 72 8.16 17.28 -11.75
C ASN A 72 8.33 15.76 -11.73
N PHE A 73 8.48 15.21 -10.53
CA PHE A 73 8.48 13.77 -10.30
C PHE A 73 7.20 13.38 -9.56
N VAL A 74 6.32 12.62 -10.20
CA VAL A 74 5.07 12.17 -9.60
C VAL A 74 5.00 10.65 -9.65
N ALA A 75 4.86 10.01 -8.49
CA ALA A 75 4.66 8.58 -8.37
C ALA A 75 3.44 8.29 -7.51
N SER A 76 2.52 7.46 -7.99
CA SER A 76 1.33 7.08 -7.23
C SER A 76 0.93 5.65 -7.49
N SER A 77 0.52 4.93 -6.45
CA SER A 77 -0.21 3.67 -6.62
C SER A 77 -1.65 3.93 -7.04
N THR A 78 -2.26 2.97 -7.75
CA THR A 78 -3.68 3.03 -8.14
C THR A 78 -4.52 2.10 -7.26
N LEU A 79 -5.73 2.55 -6.91
CA LEU A 79 -6.73 1.74 -6.20
C LEU A 79 -7.85 1.36 -7.17
N ARG A 80 -8.33 0.13 -7.11
CA ARG A 80 -9.63 -0.24 -7.68
C ARG A 80 -10.68 -0.06 -6.60
N GLN A 81 -11.70 0.72 -6.94
CA GLN A 81 -12.96 0.68 -6.22
C GLN A 81 -13.90 -0.25 -6.98
N ALA A 82 -14.26 -1.37 -6.36
CA ALA A 82 -15.33 -2.23 -6.84
C ALA A 82 -16.56 -2.01 -5.96
N THR A 83 -17.61 -1.45 -6.55
CA THR A 83 -18.93 -1.35 -5.93
C THR A 83 -19.84 -2.33 -6.68
N THR A 84 -20.15 -3.47 -6.07
CA THR A 84 -21.18 -4.37 -6.62
C THR A 84 -22.55 -3.87 -6.16
N GLN A 85 -23.42 -3.46 -7.10
CA GLN A 85 -24.83 -3.23 -6.80
C GLN A 85 -25.61 -4.54 -6.98
N GLY A 86 -26.24 -5.01 -5.89
CA GLY A 86 -27.08 -6.21 -5.80
C GLY A 86 -27.47 -6.47 -4.33
N THR A 87 -28.13 -7.59 -4.01
CA THR A 87 -28.56 -7.96 -2.64
C THR A 87 -27.41 -8.09 -1.62
N ARG A 88 -26.15 -7.98 -2.08
CA ARG A 88 -24.94 -7.94 -1.28
C ARG A 88 -24.18 -6.65 -1.59
N HIS A 89 -24.02 -5.78 -0.59
CA HIS A 89 -23.18 -4.60 -0.70
C HIS A 89 -21.73 -4.98 -0.33
N HIS A 90 -20.88 -5.06 -1.35
CA HIS A 90 -19.43 -5.13 -1.18
C HIS A 90 -18.84 -3.80 -1.68
N SER A 91 -18.19 -3.06 -0.78
CA SER A 91 -17.35 -1.92 -1.15
C SER A 91 -15.90 -2.31 -0.88
N LEU A 92 -15.22 -2.69 -1.95
CA LEU A 92 -13.82 -3.09 -1.91
C LEU A 92 -13.01 -1.94 -2.50
N THR A 93 -12.26 -1.22 -1.68
CA THR A 93 -11.14 -0.43 -2.17
C THR A 93 -9.90 -1.31 -2.09
N ALA A 94 -9.64 -2.07 -3.15
CA ALA A 94 -8.43 -2.89 -3.24
C ALA A 94 -7.34 -2.12 -3.99
N LEU A 95 -6.10 -2.35 -3.60
CA LEU A 95 -4.96 -1.84 -4.36
C LEU A 95 -4.95 -2.49 -5.75
N ASP A 96 -5.00 -1.69 -6.82
CA ASP A 96 -5.03 -2.18 -8.20
C ASP A 96 -3.62 -2.48 -8.67
N GLN A 97 -2.78 -1.45 -8.67
CA GLN A 97 -1.41 -1.53 -9.15
C GLN A 97 -0.53 -0.71 -8.21
N GLN A 98 0.42 -1.40 -7.57
CA GLN A 98 1.33 -0.77 -6.63
C GLN A 98 2.50 -0.18 -7.39
N ALA A 99 2.67 1.14 -7.29
CA ALA A 99 3.91 1.77 -7.74
C ALA A 99 5.05 1.31 -6.82
N SER A 100 6.13 0.79 -7.40
CA SER A 100 7.26 0.28 -6.63
C SER A 100 8.60 0.55 -7.30
N PHE A 101 9.58 0.96 -6.49
CA PHE A 101 10.98 1.07 -6.86
C PHE A 101 11.77 0.11 -5.98
N GLU A 102 12.33 -0.95 -6.57
CA GLU A 102 13.00 -2.02 -5.85
C GLU A 102 14.41 -2.24 -6.42
N VAL A 103 15.39 -2.35 -5.52
CA VAL A 103 16.73 -2.87 -5.84
C VAL A 103 17.13 -3.99 -4.87
N THR A 104 17.91 -4.96 -5.34
CA THR A 104 18.13 -6.24 -4.64
C THR A 104 19.58 -6.71 -4.57
N GLY A 105 20.47 -6.20 -5.41
CA GLY A 105 21.87 -6.60 -5.47
C GLY A 105 22.72 -6.01 -4.33
N PRO A 106 23.91 -6.57 -4.06
CA PRO A 106 24.87 -5.99 -3.12
C PRO A 106 25.33 -4.60 -3.60
N ASP A 107 25.58 -3.69 -2.67
CA ASP A 107 25.99 -2.30 -2.93
C ASP A 107 24.98 -1.54 -3.83
N ALA A 108 23.73 -2.01 -3.88
CA ALA A 108 22.77 -1.49 -4.84
C ALA A 108 22.37 -0.05 -4.53
N THR A 109 22.24 0.76 -5.57
CA THR A 109 21.88 2.18 -5.43
C THR A 109 20.50 2.46 -5.99
N LEU A 110 19.60 2.96 -5.15
CA LEU A 110 18.29 3.48 -5.55
C LEU A 110 18.30 5.02 -5.39
N GLY A 111 18.34 5.73 -6.50
CA GLY A 111 18.36 7.20 -6.52
C GLY A 111 17.17 7.76 -7.27
N LEU A 112 16.25 8.42 -6.58
CA LEU A 112 15.17 9.19 -7.19
C LEU A 112 15.47 10.68 -7.02
N SER A 113 15.43 11.43 -8.10
CA SER A 113 15.80 12.83 -8.04
C SER A 113 15.01 13.72 -8.99
N THR A 114 14.78 14.96 -8.58
CA THR A 114 14.15 15.98 -9.41
C THR A 114 14.69 17.38 -9.15
N ASN A 115 14.70 18.22 -10.19
CA ASN A 115 15.03 19.64 -10.07
C ASN A 115 13.83 20.52 -9.70
N GLN A 116 12.62 19.95 -9.61
CA GLN A 116 11.39 20.63 -9.19
C GLN A 116 10.79 19.93 -7.97
N ALA A 117 9.48 19.71 -7.96
CA ALA A 117 8.76 19.04 -6.87
C ALA A 117 8.76 17.52 -7.07
N MET A 118 8.86 16.78 -5.96
CA MET A 118 8.66 15.34 -5.92
C MET A 118 7.41 15.02 -5.11
N THR A 119 6.48 14.26 -5.69
CA THR A 119 5.29 13.76 -5.01
C THR A 119 5.23 12.24 -5.12
N GLN A 120 5.13 11.56 -3.98
CA GLN A 120 4.99 10.11 -3.91
C GLN A 120 3.81 9.73 -3.04
N THR A 121 2.85 8.99 -3.58
CA THR A 121 1.61 8.62 -2.89
C THR A 121 1.41 7.11 -2.91
N GLY A 122 1.59 6.46 -1.74
CA GLY A 122 1.43 5.00 -1.60
C GLY A 122 2.45 4.20 -2.41
N VAL A 123 3.64 4.75 -2.62
CA VAL A 123 4.72 4.12 -3.40
C VAL A 123 5.57 3.27 -2.47
N ALA A 124 5.90 2.04 -2.89
CA ALA A 124 6.86 1.22 -2.17
C ALA A 124 8.29 1.48 -2.68
N ILE A 125 9.20 1.84 -1.79
CA ILE A 125 10.62 1.99 -2.10
C ILE A 125 11.38 0.99 -1.24
N SER A 126 12.11 0.09 -1.88
CA SER A 126 12.79 -1.01 -1.20
C SER A 126 14.20 -1.19 -1.76
N ASN A 127 15.17 -1.22 -0.86
CA ASN A 127 16.53 -1.64 -1.17
C ASN A 127 16.87 -2.80 -0.22
N THR A 128 16.95 -3.99 -0.79
CA THR A 128 17.25 -5.22 -0.03
C THR A 128 18.70 -5.65 -0.18
N GLY A 129 19.49 -4.87 -0.91
CA GLY A 129 20.91 -5.08 -1.09
C GLY A 129 21.70 -4.85 0.20
N PRO A 130 22.63 -5.75 0.59
CA PRO A 130 23.60 -5.44 1.64
C PRO A 130 24.43 -4.21 1.22
N ASP A 131 24.68 -3.29 2.16
CA ASP A 131 25.40 -2.03 1.94
C ASP A 131 24.80 -1.14 0.83
N GLY A 132 23.53 -1.36 0.49
CA GLY A 132 22.81 -0.58 -0.49
C GLY A 132 22.50 0.85 -0.02
N TYR A 133 22.46 1.79 -0.96
CA TYR A 133 22.14 3.19 -0.70
C TYR A 133 20.82 3.59 -1.34
N THR A 134 19.96 4.28 -0.59
CA THR A 134 18.70 4.84 -1.10
C THR A 134 18.66 6.34 -0.86
N SER A 135 18.37 7.11 -1.90
CA SER A 135 18.29 8.57 -1.83
C SER A 135 17.12 9.11 -2.64
N LEU A 136 16.37 10.01 -2.02
CA LEU A 136 15.33 10.80 -2.65
C LEU A 136 15.75 12.27 -2.55
N LYS A 137 15.91 12.93 -3.70
CA LYS A 137 16.36 14.32 -3.78
C LYS A 137 15.39 15.16 -4.60
N ALA A 138 14.75 16.15 -3.99
CA ALA A 138 14.01 17.18 -4.69
C ALA A 138 14.67 18.53 -4.43
N THR A 139 14.85 19.34 -5.48
CA THR A 139 15.26 20.74 -5.31
C THR A 139 14.10 21.59 -4.78
N GLY A 140 12.87 21.28 -5.21
CA GLY A 140 11.63 21.86 -4.71
C GLY A 140 11.02 21.02 -3.58
N PRO A 141 9.69 21.14 -3.34
CA PRO A 141 9.04 20.44 -2.25
C PRO A 141 9.00 18.91 -2.48
N LEU A 142 9.25 18.16 -1.40
CA LEU A 142 9.11 16.71 -1.35
C LEU A 142 7.85 16.34 -0.55
N HIS A 143 6.85 15.79 -1.24
CA HIS A 143 5.59 15.33 -0.65
C HIS A 143 5.55 13.79 -0.64
N LEU A 144 5.50 13.21 0.57
CA LEU A 144 5.33 11.78 0.77
C LEU A 144 3.96 11.52 1.43
N GLY A 145 3.10 10.80 0.73
CA GLY A 145 1.78 10.40 1.19
C GLY A 145 1.64 8.88 1.24
N THR A 146 0.83 8.39 2.17
CA THR A 146 0.41 6.98 2.22
C THR A 146 -0.97 6.81 1.60
N LEU A 147 -1.27 5.61 1.12
CA LEU A 147 -2.57 5.28 0.56
C LEU A 147 -3.40 4.52 1.59
N ASN A 148 -4.54 5.09 1.99
CA ASN A 148 -5.45 4.45 2.93
C ASN A 148 -6.40 3.50 2.17
N THR A 149 -6.38 2.20 2.49
CA THR A 149 -7.27 1.21 1.86
C THR A 149 -8.33 0.77 2.85
N HIS A 150 -9.60 0.83 2.44
CA HIS A 150 -10.74 0.41 3.26
C HIS A 150 -11.45 -0.76 2.60
N ARG A 151 -11.61 -1.87 3.34
CA ARG A 151 -12.42 -3.03 2.94
C ARG A 151 -13.62 -3.12 3.89
N SER A 152 -14.83 -3.02 3.33
CA SER A 152 -16.08 -3.24 4.07
C SER A 152 -16.79 -4.46 3.50
N ASP A 153 -16.88 -5.53 4.29
CA ASP A 153 -17.69 -6.71 3.97
C ASP A 153 -18.95 -6.70 4.82
N THR A 154 -20.12 -6.48 4.20
CA THR A 154 -21.42 -6.66 4.85
C THR A 154 -22.11 -7.91 4.30
N THR A 155 -22.23 -8.96 5.11
CA THR A 155 -23.05 -10.13 4.78
C THR A 155 -24.40 -9.97 5.46
N SER A 156 -25.44 -9.56 4.73
CA SER A 156 -26.82 -9.69 5.20
C SER A 156 -27.27 -11.15 5.03
N GLY A 157 -26.89 -11.98 5.99
CA GLY A 157 -27.45 -13.33 6.11
C GLY A 157 -28.93 -13.22 6.49
N THR A 158 -29.84 -13.52 5.56
CA THR A 158 -31.21 -13.84 5.92
C THR A 158 -31.16 -15.13 6.74
N PRO A 159 -31.74 -15.20 7.96
CA PRO A 159 -31.82 -16.46 8.69
C PRO A 159 -32.66 -17.43 7.84
N ALA A 160 -32.03 -18.47 7.30
CA ALA A 160 -32.80 -19.57 6.71
C ALA A 160 -33.51 -20.28 7.86
N THR A 161 -34.83 -20.09 7.92
CA THR A 161 -35.78 -20.78 8.81
C THR A 161 -35.46 -22.28 8.83
N ALA A 162 -35.07 -22.80 9.99
CA ALA A 162 -34.93 -24.23 10.19
C ALA A 162 -36.29 -24.90 9.98
N ALA A 163 -36.43 -25.64 8.88
CA ALA A 163 -37.58 -26.48 8.63
C ALA A 163 -37.55 -27.67 9.62
N THR A 164 -38.57 -27.73 10.47
CA THR A 164 -38.86 -28.79 11.44
C THR A 164 -39.19 -30.10 10.73
N PRO A 165 -38.62 -31.26 11.12
CA PRO A 165 -39.31 -32.54 11.00
C PRO A 165 -40.08 -32.83 12.30
N ALA A 166 -41.37 -33.08 12.16
CA ALA A 166 -42.28 -33.46 13.23
C ALA A 166 -42.13 -34.93 13.63
N SER A 167 -42.23 -35.22 14.94
CA SER A 167 -42.70 -36.50 15.52
C SER A 167 -43.18 -36.21 16.96
N THR A 168 -44.44 -36.56 17.26
CA THR A 168 -45.22 -36.26 18.49
C THR A 168 -45.19 -37.45 19.50
N PRO A 169 -45.98 -37.50 20.61
CA PRO A 169 -45.81 -36.83 21.91
C PRO A 169 -45.94 -37.81 23.15
N ASN A 170 -46.03 -37.25 24.38
CA ASN A 170 -46.52 -37.81 25.67
C ASN A 170 -45.53 -38.63 26.56
N THR A 171 -45.44 -38.53 27.90
CA THR A 171 -46.32 -38.04 29.00
C THR A 171 -45.51 -37.77 30.31
N ALA A 172 -45.89 -36.71 31.05
CA ALA A 172 -46.10 -36.63 32.52
C ALA A 172 -44.92 -36.74 33.55
N PRO A 173 -45.08 -36.17 34.79
CA PRO A 173 -44.03 -35.43 35.52
C PRO A 173 -43.64 -35.97 36.93
N ALA A 174 -42.60 -35.40 37.58
CA ALA A 174 -42.44 -35.42 39.05
C ALA A 174 -41.56 -34.27 39.59
N SER A 175 -41.99 -33.72 40.73
CA SER A 175 -41.62 -32.50 41.48
C SER A 175 -40.28 -32.52 42.26
N PRO A 176 -39.83 -31.37 42.86
CA PRO A 176 -38.48 -31.09 43.42
C PRO A 176 -38.41 -31.34 44.96
N PRO A 177 -37.30 -31.08 45.73
CA PRO A 177 -36.97 -29.73 46.25
C PRO A 177 -35.51 -29.43 46.72
N THR A 178 -35.28 -28.15 47.11
CA THR A 178 -34.38 -27.57 48.18
C THR A 178 -32.86 -27.51 47.98
N ALA A 179 -32.09 -26.46 48.35
CA ALA A 179 -32.23 -25.26 49.20
C ALA A 179 -31.13 -24.21 48.83
N THR A 180 -31.43 -22.89 48.75
CA THR A 180 -31.14 -21.78 49.74
C THR A 180 -29.62 -21.46 49.90
N SER A 181 -29.05 -20.26 49.76
CA SER A 181 -29.35 -18.87 50.18
C SER A 181 -28.65 -17.83 49.26
N ALA A 182 -29.29 -16.79 48.72
CA ALA A 182 -29.54 -15.45 49.28
C ALA A 182 -28.29 -14.62 49.70
N SER A 183 -27.94 -13.59 48.91
CA SER A 183 -27.96 -12.15 49.29
C SER A 183 -27.03 -11.25 48.45
N ALA A 184 -27.63 -10.31 47.72
CA ALA A 184 -27.06 -9.00 47.34
C ALA A 184 -27.50 -7.97 48.42
N PRO A 185 -27.04 -6.69 48.52
CA PRO A 185 -26.68 -5.76 47.43
C PRO A 185 -25.51 -4.75 47.65
N MET A 186 -25.20 -4.02 46.56
CA MET A 186 -24.53 -2.70 46.31
C MET A 186 -24.65 -1.58 47.39
N PRO A 187 -24.10 -0.33 47.25
CA PRO A 187 -23.16 0.31 46.28
C PRO A 187 -22.14 1.37 46.86
N ALA A 188 -21.43 2.09 45.95
CA ALA A 188 -20.86 3.48 46.03
C ALA A 188 -19.50 3.68 46.76
N SER A 189 -18.56 4.58 46.43
CA SER A 189 -18.46 5.76 45.54
C SER A 189 -16.94 6.21 45.43
N PRO A 190 -16.55 7.30 44.71
CA PRO A 190 -15.25 7.43 44.01
C PRO A 190 -14.21 8.45 44.55
N ALA A 191 -13.03 8.44 43.89
CA ALA A 191 -12.09 9.54 43.55
C ALA A 191 -11.24 10.26 44.62
N VAL A 192 -9.91 10.28 44.41
CA VAL A 192 -9.01 11.46 44.59
C VAL A 192 -7.78 11.34 43.66
N PRO A 193 -7.43 12.36 42.85
CA PRO A 193 -6.15 12.48 42.15
C PRO A 193 -5.16 13.39 42.92
N SER A 194 -3.85 13.24 42.73
CA SER A 194 -2.89 14.27 43.13
C SER A 194 -1.65 14.33 42.20
N PRO A 195 -1.23 15.53 41.79
CA PRO A 195 -0.18 15.78 40.79
C PRO A 195 1.22 15.90 41.41
N TRP A 196 2.26 15.58 40.63
CA TRP A 196 3.64 15.86 40.97
C TRP A 196 4.06 17.21 40.39
N THR A 197 4.39 18.15 41.28
CA THR A 197 4.90 19.49 40.96
C THR A 197 6.42 19.47 40.89
N ALA A 198 6.96 20.12 39.85
CA ALA A 198 8.38 20.35 39.63
C ALA A 198 8.99 21.34 40.64
N ALA A 199 10.25 21.14 41.01
CA ALA A 199 11.09 22.10 41.73
C ALA A 199 12.17 22.67 40.78
N PRO A 200 12.47 23.98 40.83
CA PRO A 200 13.59 24.56 40.09
C PRO A 200 14.89 24.47 40.89
N VAL A 201 16.01 24.23 40.22
CA VAL A 201 17.35 24.41 40.78
C VAL A 201 17.96 25.66 40.13
N THR A 202 18.46 26.51 41.02
CA THR A 202 19.18 27.79 40.87
C THR A 202 20.37 27.75 39.95
#